data_AF-A0A2V2SDQ4-F1
#
_entry.id   AF-A0A2V2SDQ4-F1
#
_cell.length_a   1.000
_cell.length_b   1.000
_cell.length_c   1.000
_cell.angle_alpha   90.00
_cell.angle_beta   90.00
_cell.angle_gamma   90.00
#
_symmetry.space_group_name_H-M   'P 1'
#
loop_
_entity.id
_entity.type
_entity.pdbx_description
1 polymer ?
#
loop_
_entity_poly.entity_id
_entity_poly.type
_entity_poly.pdbx_seq_one_letter_code
_entity_poly.pdbx_strand_id
1 'polypeptide(L)'
;MSDALFPSGPWRGFYNYSPTDKHRMELHLTFVNGLLSGDGHDDVGTFIIKGRYDAAQKECWWTKTYVGAHDVSYRGFREGKGIWGVWEIGLWSRGGFHIWPREAGEDEQAQEKAGAAEPADAIGKPVEPVGTGTT
;
A
#
# COMPACT_ATOMS: atom_id res chain seq x y z
N MET A 1 -13.74 -20.18 7.01
CA MET A 1 -12.77 -19.95 8.10
C MET A 1 -11.52 -19.37 7.45
N SER A 2 -11.04 -18.21 7.89
CA SER A 2 -9.68 -17.76 7.57
C SER A 2 -8.68 -18.66 8.28
N ASP A 3 -7.50 -18.84 7.70
CA ASP A 3 -6.40 -19.49 8.42
C ASP A 3 -5.87 -18.54 9.51
N ALA A 4 -5.64 -19.04 10.72
CA ALA A 4 -5.13 -18.19 11.82
C ALA A 4 -3.74 -17.61 11.52
N LEU A 5 -2.95 -18.29 10.67
CA LEU A 5 -1.65 -17.80 10.18
C LEU A 5 -1.78 -16.84 8.99
N PHE A 6 -2.94 -16.74 8.35
CA PHE A 6 -3.18 -15.87 7.20
C PHE A 6 -4.54 -15.17 7.34
N PRO A 7 -4.64 -14.12 8.18
CA PRO A 7 -5.88 -13.40 8.39
C PRO A 7 -6.31 -12.65 7.13
N SER A 8 -7.57 -12.83 6.75
CA SER A 8 -8.22 -12.02 5.72
C SER A 8 -8.58 -10.64 6.27
N GLY A 9 -8.72 -9.64 5.38
CA GLY A 9 -9.05 -8.26 5.72
C GLY A 9 -8.02 -7.26 5.18
N PRO A 10 -7.89 -6.08 5.81
CA PRO A 10 -6.97 -5.04 5.38
C PRO A 10 -5.52 -5.33 5.80
N TRP A 11 -4.58 -5.06 4.90
CA TRP A 11 -3.14 -5.23 5.07
C TRP A 11 -2.42 -3.97 4.56
N ARG A 12 -1.26 -3.66 5.15
CA ARG A 12 -0.39 -2.55 4.74
C ARG A 12 1.03 -3.05 4.54
N GLY A 13 1.86 -2.29 3.85
CA GLY A 13 3.30 -2.56 3.81
C GLY A 13 4.08 -1.72 2.82
N PHE A 14 5.19 -2.28 2.34
CA PHE A 14 5.99 -1.66 1.29
C PHE A 14 6.58 -2.71 0.33
N TYR A 15 6.86 -2.29 -0.89
CA TYR A 15 7.78 -2.95 -1.81
C TYR A 15 8.98 -2.04 -2.08
N ASN A 16 10.08 -2.60 -2.59
CA ASN A 16 11.31 -1.82 -2.78
C ASN A 16 12.17 -2.34 -3.95
N TYR A 17 12.62 -1.45 -4.83
CA TYR A 17 13.59 -1.75 -5.91
C TYR A 17 15.02 -1.85 -5.40
N SER A 18 15.35 -1.10 -4.35
CA SER A 18 16.62 -1.16 -3.62
C SER A 18 16.37 -1.18 -2.10
N PRO A 19 17.31 -1.58 -1.23
CA PRO A 19 17.05 -1.68 0.21
C PRO A 19 16.61 -0.37 0.89
N THR A 20 16.95 0.77 0.29
CA THR A 20 16.69 2.13 0.80
C THR A 20 15.41 2.77 0.26
N ASP A 21 14.82 2.21 -0.80
CA ASP A 21 13.75 2.85 -1.59
C ASP A 21 12.41 2.13 -1.36
N LYS A 22 11.64 2.60 -0.37
CA LYS A 22 10.42 1.93 0.12
C LYS A 22 9.15 2.62 -0.39
N HIS A 23 8.43 1.93 -1.28
CA HIS A 23 7.14 2.37 -1.82
C HIS A 23 6.01 1.73 -1.03
N ARG A 24 5.11 2.56 -0.48
CA ARG A 24 4.00 2.08 0.37
C ARG A 24 2.89 1.46 -0.47
N MET A 25 2.28 0.40 0.06
CA MET A 25 1.08 -0.21 -0.49
C MET A 25 0.06 -0.54 0.61
N GLU A 26 -1.22 -0.36 0.29
CA GLU A 26 -2.36 -0.79 1.09
C GLU A 26 -3.15 -1.83 0.29
N LEU A 27 -3.60 -2.90 0.94
CA LEU A 27 -4.18 -4.07 0.29
C LEU A 27 -5.41 -4.57 1.08
N HIS A 28 -6.36 -5.19 0.39
CA HIS A 28 -7.37 -6.05 1.02
C HIS A 28 -7.13 -7.49 0.56
N LEU A 29 -6.80 -8.39 1.49
CA LEU A 29 -6.46 -9.78 1.18
C LEU A 29 -7.50 -10.75 1.72
N THR A 30 -7.83 -11.76 0.93
CA THR A 30 -8.70 -12.89 1.32
C THR A 30 -7.91 -14.18 1.20
N PHE A 31 -7.81 -14.91 2.31
CA PHE A 31 -7.21 -16.22 2.41
C PHE A 31 -8.29 -17.25 2.73
N VAL A 32 -8.56 -18.17 1.79
CA VAL A 32 -9.58 -19.21 1.96
C VAL A 32 -9.19 -20.48 1.19
N ASN A 33 -9.20 -21.64 1.85
CA ASN A 33 -8.98 -22.95 1.24
C ASN A 33 -7.70 -23.03 0.37
N GLY A 34 -6.60 -22.41 0.81
CA GLY A 34 -5.34 -22.35 0.06
C GLY A 34 -5.30 -21.35 -1.10
N LEU A 35 -6.38 -20.60 -1.35
CA LEU A 35 -6.46 -19.52 -2.33
C LEU A 35 -6.18 -18.17 -1.68
N LEU A 36 -5.45 -17.32 -2.41
CA LEU A 36 -5.20 -15.92 -2.07
C LEU A 36 -5.81 -15.05 -3.17
N SER A 37 -6.72 -14.16 -2.81
CA SER A 37 -7.24 -13.12 -3.71
C SER A 37 -7.30 -11.78 -3.01
N GLY A 38 -7.40 -10.69 -3.76
CA GLY A 38 -7.51 -9.36 -3.18
C GLY A 38 -7.43 -8.25 -4.21
N ASP A 39 -7.28 -7.04 -3.69
CA ASP A 39 -7.08 -5.79 -4.42
C ASP A 39 -6.27 -4.82 -3.55
N GLY A 40 -5.91 -3.67 -4.11
CA GLY A 40 -5.20 -2.64 -3.37
C GLY A 40 -4.74 -1.48 -4.24
N HIS A 41 -3.95 -0.61 -3.62
CA HIS A 41 -3.42 0.60 -4.24
C HIS A 41 -2.03 0.95 -3.69
N ASP A 42 -1.20 1.52 -4.56
CA ASP A 42 0.11 2.10 -4.26
C ASP A 42 0.42 3.26 -5.23
N ASP A 43 1.65 3.75 -5.19
CA ASP A 43 2.18 4.84 -6.01
C ASP A 43 2.14 4.59 -7.52
N VAL A 44 2.07 3.33 -7.97
CA VAL A 44 1.92 2.96 -9.39
C VAL A 44 0.44 2.95 -9.80
N GLY A 45 -0.45 2.49 -8.93
CA GLY A 45 -1.88 2.58 -9.15
C GLY A 45 -2.71 1.49 -8.46
N THR A 46 -3.96 1.33 -8.89
CA THR A 46 -4.86 0.28 -8.40
C THR A 46 -4.54 -1.06 -9.06
N PHE A 47 -4.59 -2.14 -8.27
CA PHE A 47 -4.27 -3.48 -8.70
C PHE A 47 -5.23 -4.54 -8.13
N ILE A 48 -5.26 -5.70 -8.79
CA ILE A 48 -5.93 -6.91 -8.30
C ILE A 48 -4.90 -8.00 -8.00
N ILE A 49 -5.22 -8.90 -7.07
CA ILE A 49 -4.36 -10.00 -6.64
C ILE A 49 -5.08 -11.34 -6.83
N LYS A 50 -4.38 -12.31 -7.42
CA LYS A 50 -4.80 -13.72 -7.51
C LYS A 50 -3.61 -14.64 -7.29
N GLY A 51 -3.79 -15.68 -6.49
CA GLY A 51 -2.72 -16.58 -6.09
C GLY A 51 -3.17 -17.70 -5.15
N ARG A 52 -2.19 -18.25 -4.43
CA ARG A 52 -2.36 -19.36 -3.49
C ARG A 52 -1.43 -19.22 -2.29
N TYR A 53 -1.77 -19.89 -1.20
CA TYR A 53 -0.95 -19.99 0.00
C TYR A 53 -0.93 -21.43 0.54
N ASP A 54 0.16 -21.79 1.20
CA ASP A 54 0.30 -23.02 1.97
C ASP A 54 0.59 -22.64 3.43
N ALA A 55 -0.38 -22.87 4.31
CA ALA A 55 -0.27 -22.53 5.73
C ALA A 55 0.72 -23.42 6.50
N ALA A 56 0.94 -24.67 6.04
CA ALA A 56 1.87 -25.60 6.67
C ALA A 56 3.32 -25.24 6.32
N GLN A 57 3.59 -24.89 5.05
CA GLN A 57 4.91 -24.43 4.60
C GLN A 57 5.16 -22.94 4.90
N LYS A 58 4.12 -22.19 5.28
CA LYS A 58 4.16 -20.73 5.48
C LYS A 58 4.59 -19.97 4.23
N GLU A 59 4.26 -20.49 3.05
CA GLU A 59 4.59 -19.87 1.76
C GLU A 59 3.33 -19.38 1.04
N CYS A 60 3.49 -18.37 0.19
CA CYS A 60 2.43 -17.85 -0.65
C CYS A 60 2.98 -17.30 -1.97
N TRP A 61 2.19 -17.39 -3.03
CA TRP A 61 2.54 -16.97 -4.38
C TRP A 61 1.33 -16.30 -5.02
N TRP A 62 1.51 -15.13 -5.60
CA TRP A 62 0.43 -14.44 -6.29
C TRP A 62 0.94 -13.60 -7.47
N THR A 63 0.03 -13.35 -8.41
CA THR A 63 0.18 -12.32 -9.41
C THR A 63 -0.58 -11.09 -8.92
N LYS A 64 0.09 -9.94 -8.96
CA LYS A 64 -0.52 -8.61 -8.84
C LYS A 64 -0.63 -8.02 -10.23
N THR A 65 -1.84 -7.72 -10.67
CA THR A 65 -2.14 -7.17 -12.00
C THR A 65 -2.59 -5.72 -11.87
N TYR A 66 -1.85 -4.79 -12.48
CA TYR A 66 -2.32 -3.42 -12.68
C TYR A 66 -3.30 -3.39 -13.86
N VAL A 67 -4.50 -2.85 -13.64
CA VAL A 67 -5.59 -2.94 -14.62
C VAL A 67 -5.22 -2.21 -15.92
N GLY A 68 -5.14 -2.96 -17.03
CA GLY A 68 -4.78 -2.41 -18.34
C GLY A 68 -3.28 -2.16 -18.57
N ALA A 69 -2.41 -2.60 -17.65
CA ALA A 69 -0.96 -2.40 -17.74
C ALA A 69 -0.17 -3.71 -17.73
N HIS A 70 0.35 -4.15 -16.58
CA HIS A 70 1.26 -5.29 -16.48
C HIS A 70 1.06 -6.12 -15.20
N ASP A 71 1.60 -7.34 -15.24
CA ASP A 71 1.63 -8.28 -14.13
C ASP A 71 2.96 -8.24 -13.38
N VAL A 72 2.89 -8.41 -12.07
CA VAL A 72 4.03 -8.58 -11.17
C VAL A 72 3.86 -9.89 -10.39
N SER A 73 4.86 -10.76 -10.44
CA SER A 73 4.85 -12.04 -9.73
C SER A 73 5.45 -11.87 -8.33
N TYR A 74 4.79 -12.41 -7.31
CA TYR A 74 5.24 -12.35 -5.91
C TYR A 74 5.43 -13.76 -5.34
N ARG A 75 6.48 -13.94 -4.53
CA ARG A 75 6.67 -15.08 -3.63
C ARG A 75 6.98 -14.57 -2.22
N GLY A 76 6.16 -14.98 -1.25
CA GLY A 76 6.22 -14.54 0.14
C GLY A 76 6.29 -15.68 1.15
N PHE A 77 6.93 -15.40 2.27
CA PHE A 77 7.10 -16.26 3.43
C PHE A 77 6.43 -15.59 4.64
N ARG A 78 5.62 -16.34 5.38
CA ARG A 78 4.90 -15.86 6.57
C ARG A 78 5.78 -16.01 7.82
N GLU A 79 6.18 -14.88 8.38
CA GLU A 79 6.99 -14.80 9.60
C GLU A 79 6.39 -13.80 10.60
N GLY A 80 6.16 -14.25 11.84
CA GLY A 80 5.48 -13.45 12.85
C GLY A 80 4.11 -12.95 12.38
N LYS A 81 3.93 -11.63 12.39
CA LYS A 81 2.71 -10.96 11.91
C LYS A 81 2.69 -10.73 10.38
N GLY A 82 3.83 -10.77 9.69
CA GLY A 82 3.95 -10.30 8.31
C GLY A 82 4.23 -11.38 7.27
N ILE A 83 4.09 -11.01 6.00
CA ILE A 83 4.58 -11.77 4.84
C ILE A 83 5.68 -10.93 4.19
N TRP A 84 6.88 -11.49 4.06
CA TRP A 84 8.01 -10.86 3.38
C TRP A 84 8.52 -11.75 2.25
N GLY A 85 9.21 -11.17 1.27
CA GLY A 85 9.77 -11.95 0.17
C GLY A 85 10.19 -11.10 -1.00
N VAL A 86 10.02 -11.64 -2.20
CA VAL A 86 10.43 -11.02 -3.46
C VAL A 86 9.26 -10.83 -4.43
N TRP A 87 9.36 -9.77 -5.23
CA TRP A 87 8.53 -9.56 -6.41
C TRP A 87 9.42 -9.50 -7.66
N GLU A 88 8.88 -9.91 -8.81
CA GLU A 88 9.58 -10.00 -10.09
C GLU A 88 8.66 -9.59 -11.27
N ILE A 89 9.22 -8.86 -12.24
CA ILE A 89 8.59 -8.50 -13.51
C ILE A 89 9.39 -9.16 -14.64
N GLY A 90 9.13 -10.46 -14.84
CA GLY A 90 9.92 -11.29 -15.75
C GLY A 90 11.41 -11.24 -15.41
N LEU A 91 12.26 -11.00 -16.42
CA LEU A 91 13.71 -10.83 -16.26
C LEU A 91 14.14 -9.35 -16.11
N TRP A 92 13.19 -8.40 -16.12
CA TRP A 92 13.48 -6.97 -16.24
C TRP A 92 13.76 -6.28 -14.91
N SER A 93 13.03 -6.68 -13.87
CA SER A 93 13.12 -6.05 -12.56
C SER A 93 12.68 -7.00 -11.48
N ARG A 94 13.25 -6.84 -10.28
CA ARG A 94 12.90 -7.58 -9.07
C ARG A 94 13.23 -6.74 -7.85
N GLY A 95 12.60 -7.06 -6.74
CA GLY A 95 12.84 -6.36 -5.49
C GLY A 95 12.28 -7.08 -4.27
N GLY A 96 12.43 -6.44 -3.11
CA GLY A 96 11.88 -6.92 -1.86
C GLY A 96 10.46 -6.43 -1.62
N PHE A 97 9.74 -7.08 -0.72
CA PHE A 97 8.55 -6.53 -0.08
C PHE A 97 8.38 -7.03 1.35
N HIS A 98 7.60 -6.31 2.14
CA HIS A 98 7.08 -6.76 3.42
C HIS A 98 5.68 -6.15 3.66
N ILE A 99 4.69 -7.00 3.93
CA ILE A 99 3.32 -6.62 4.27
C ILE A 99 2.88 -7.25 5.60
N TRP A 100 1.95 -6.62 6.30
CA TRP A 100 1.36 -7.11 7.54
C TRP A 100 -0.12 -6.69 7.62
N PRO A 101 -0.99 -7.46 8.32
CA PRO A 101 -2.38 -7.09 8.52
C PRO A 101 -2.46 -5.80 9.35
N ARG A 102 -3.47 -4.97 9.07
CA ARG A 102 -3.79 -3.82 9.92
C ARG A 102 -4.46 -4.32 11.20
N GLU A 103 -4.11 -3.75 12.35
CA GLU A 103 -4.79 -4.01 13.61
C GLU A 103 -6.10 -3.21 13.68
N ALA A 104 -7.13 -3.78 14.32
CA ALA A 104 -8.42 -3.11 14.44
C ALA A 104 -8.27 -1.82 15.27
N GLY A 105 -8.58 -0.67 14.66
CA GLY A 105 -8.48 0.66 15.29
C GLY A 105 -7.27 1.50 14.88
N GLU A 106 -6.35 1.00 14.04
CA GLU A 106 -5.24 1.82 13.51
C GLU A 106 -5.72 2.94 12.55
N ASP A 107 -6.93 2.79 11.99
CA ASP A 107 -7.40 3.60 10.87
C ASP A 107 -7.98 4.95 11.33
N GLU A 108 -8.69 4.98 12.46
CA GLU A 108 -9.15 6.21 13.12
C GLU A 108 -7.95 7.08 13.54
N GLN A 109 -6.92 6.48 14.16
CA GLN A 109 -5.74 7.22 14.64
C GLN A 109 -4.89 7.79 13.51
N ALA A 110 -4.83 7.12 12.35
CA ALA A 110 -4.13 7.62 11.18
C ALA A 110 -4.88 8.80 10.53
N GLN A 111 -6.21 8.73 10.47
CA GLN A 111 -7.05 9.77 9.90
C GLN A 111 -7.09 11.02 10.80
N GLU A 112 -7.15 10.84 12.12
CA GLU A 112 -7.10 11.93 13.11
C GLU A 112 -5.74 12.66 13.11
N LYS A 113 -4.63 11.94 12.94
CA LYS A 113 -3.31 12.57 12.75
C LYS A 113 -3.15 13.30 11.41
N ALA A 114 -3.74 12.79 10.33
CA ALA A 114 -3.67 13.44 9.02
C ALA A 114 -4.51 14.73 8.98
N GLY A 115 -5.66 14.75 9.65
CA GLY A 115 -6.53 15.94 9.75
C GLY A 115 -5.97 17.08 10.62
N ALA A 116 -4.91 16.83 11.40
CA ALA A 116 -4.33 17.81 12.33
C ALA A 116 -3.22 18.71 11.73
N ALA A 117 -2.97 18.63 10.41
CA ALA A 117 -1.81 19.27 9.78
C ALA A 117 -2.14 20.01 8.47
N GLU A 118 -2.86 21.14 8.56
CA GLU A 118 -2.85 22.23 7.57
C GLU A 118 -3.69 23.44 8.08
N PRO A 119 -3.41 24.69 7.64
CA PRO A 119 -2.13 25.38 7.68
C PRO A 119 -2.21 26.66 8.55
N ALA A 120 -1.08 27.11 9.09
CA ALA A 120 -0.99 28.39 9.78
C ALA A 120 0.06 29.30 9.14
N ASP A 121 -0.39 30.23 8.31
CA ASP A 121 0.00 31.64 8.46
C ASP A 121 -0.98 32.57 7.74
N ALA A 122 -1.34 33.68 8.40
CA ALA A 122 -2.41 34.55 7.94
C ALA A 122 -2.16 36.04 8.26
N ILE A 123 -2.52 36.88 7.28
CA ILE A 123 -2.87 38.32 7.38
C ILE A 123 -1.72 39.35 7.29
N GLY A 124 -1.87 40.29 6.34
CA GLY A 124 -0.98 41.44 6.13
C GLY A 124 -1.60 42.73 5.53
N LYS A 125 -2.94 42.89 5.56
CA LYS A 125 -3.79 44.09 5.30
C LYS A 125 -3.63 44.97 4.01
N PRO A 126 -4.74 45.52 3.45
CA PRO A 126 -4.73 46.43 2.29
C PRO A 126 -4.87 47.93 2.63
N VAL A 127 -4.23 48.79 1.83
CA VAL A 127 -4.28 50.28 1.84
C VAL A 127 -3.50 50.82 0.61
N GLU A 128 -3.86 51.84 -0.17
CA GLU A 128 -5.13 52.52 -0.53
C GLU A 128 -4.98 53.15 -1.96
N PRO A 129 -6.04 53.60 -2.67
CA PRO A 129 -5.95 54.05 -4.07
C PRO A 129 -5.51 55.52 -4.23
N VAL A 130 -4.70 55.81 -5.26
CA VAL A 130 -4.46 57.19 -5.73
C VAL A 130 -5.07 57.40 -7.10
N GLY A 131 -5.87 58.45 -7.24
CA GLY A 131 -6.27 58.99 -8.54
C GLY A 131 -5.96 60.48 -8.58
N THR A 132 -5.63 60.99 -9.77
CA THR A 132 -6.23 62.20 -10.41
C THR A 132 -5.40 62.63 -11.62
N GLY A 133 -6.09 62.98 -12.72
CA GLY A 133 -5.90 64.27 -13.39
C GLY A 133 -4.71 64.49 -14.34
N THR A 134 -5.01 64.42 -15.64
CA THR A 134 -4.80 65.51 -16.63
C THR A 134 -3.44 66.21 -16.76
N THR A 135 -2.81 66.08 -17.93
CA THR A 135 -2.49 67.20 -18.85
C THR A 135 -2.41 66.65 -20.28
#